data_AF-A0A380FVQ3-F1
#
_entry.id   AF-A0A380FVQ3-F1
#
_cell.length_a   1.000
_cell.length_b   1.000
_cell.length_c   1.000
_cell.angle_alpha   90.00
_cell.angle_beta   90.00
_cell.angle_gamma   90.00
#
_symmetry.space_group_name_H-M   'P 1'
#
loop_
_entity.id
_entity.type
_entity.pdbx_description
1 polymer ?
#
loop_
_entity_poly.entity_id
_entity_poly.type
_entity_poly.pdbx_seq_one_letter_code
_entity_poly.pdbx_strand_id
1 'polypeptide(L)'
;MKYCPNCGNPINEKQSFCNKCGKKLDNHKENNSTEHYRHEQYEPERVNRTHSNRNDSYNYSQDSSRKGSPIGKIALIIFIVLVVGLLLYGLYYAYNQFIGNNDNQTNTTQQETNTTHQEGDNQSNESHGPRIDVFSDNFDKQYIKSPSKDGYAGVYKGMTKSAVEDKYGKSDGSIFFDGDTYYKYGDIAALYDNNDEVTSVVVAPNHVSEQDFINVYNEPDDREDGNLIYDAYKDNDFSVIVIIKNGEVLAIKNIDQLP
;
A
#
# COMPACT_ATOMS: atom_id res chain seq x y z
N MET A 1 -18.85 -16.00 6.39
CA MET A 1 -18.01 -14.78 6.46
C MET A 1 -16.94 -14.89 5.38
N LYS A 2 -16.77 -13.86 4.56
CA LYS A 2 -15.69 -13.81 3.55
C LYS A 2 -14.47 -13.16 4.18
N TYR A 3 -13.27 -13.46 3.67
CA TYR A 3 -12.01 -12.88 4.13
C TYR A 3 -11.25 -12.29 2.96
N CYS A 4 -10.46 -11.25 3.23
CA CYS A 4 -9.66 -10.59 2.20
C CYS A 4 -8.62 -11.55 1.64
N PRO A 5 -8.57 -11.78 0.32
CA PRO A 5 -7.58 -12.66 -0.28
C PRO A 5 -6.15 -12.11 -0.17
N ASN A 6 -6.01 -10.81 0.15
CA ASN A 6 -4.71 -10.16 0.30
C ASN A 6 -4.21 -10.16 1.75
N CYS A 7 -5.06 -9.89 2.74
CA CYS A 7 -4.61 -9.68 4.13
C CYS A 7 -5.37 -10.47 5.21
N GLY A 8 -6.34 -11.31 4.81
CA GLY A 8 -7.08 -12.16 5.75
C GLY A 8 -8.06 -11.44 6.67
N ASN A 9 -8.27 -10.12 6.52
CA ASN A 9 -9.28 -9.40 7.31
C ASN A 9 -10.70 -9.87 6.97
N PRO A 10 -11.63 -10.00 7.93
CA PRO A 10 -13.02 -10.31 7.63
C PRO A 10 -13.67 -9.23 6.73
N ILE A 11 -14.55 -9.68 5.85
CA ILE A 11 -15.19 -8.91 4.81
C ILE A 11 -16.71 -9.03 4.91
N ASN A 12 -17.39 -7.88 4.87
CA ASN A 12 -18.84 -7.81 4.71
C ASN A 12 -19.23 -8.02 3.23
N GLU A 13 -20.29 -8.76 2.95
CA GLU A 13 -20.65 -9.21 1.59
C GLU A 13 -20.96 -8.09 0.58
N LYS A 14 -21.11 -6.84 1.04
CA LYS A 14 -21.40 -5.66 0.21
C LYS A 14 -20.21 -4.70 0.06
N GLN A 15 -19.06 -4.98 0.66
CA GLN A 15 -17.93 -4.04 0.62
C GLN A 15 -17.07 -4.25 -0.64
N SER A 16 -16.80 -3.19 -1.38
CA SER A 16 -16.06 -3.21 -2.65
C SER A 16 -14.55 -3.21 -2.47
N PHE A 17 -14.05 -2.88 -1.27
CA PHE A 17 -12.63 -2.80 -0.94
C PHE A 17 -12.37 -3.30 0.48
N CYS A 18 -11.15 -3.79 0.74
CA CYS A 18 -10.74 -4.21 2.06
C CYS A 18 -10.38 -2.99 2.93
N ASN A 19 -11.14 -2.76 3.99
CA ASN A 19 -10.91 -1.72 5.00
C ASN A 19 -9.57 -1.80 5.74
N LYS A 20 -8.82 -2.92 5.63
CA LYS A 20 -7.51 -3.08 6.25
C LYS A 20 -6.33 -2.87 5.30
N CYS A 21 -6.47 -3.21 4.01
CA CYS A 21 -5.35 -3.21 3.08
C CYS A 21 -5.64 -2.56 1.72
N GLY A 22 -6.82 -1.95 1.53
CA GLY A 22 -7.18 -1.24 0.29
C GLY A 22 -7.50 -2.13 -0.91
N LYS A 23 -7.23 -3.44 -0.86
CA LYS A 23 -7.48 -4.37 -1.97
C LYS A 23 -8.96 -4.34 -2.41
N LYS A 24 -9.22 -4.08 -3.69
CA LYS A 24 -10.54 -4.19 -4.33
C LYS A 24 -11.05 -5.63 -4.27
N LEU A 25 -12.34 -5.77 -4.02
CA LEU A 25 -13.03 -7.04 -3.83
C LEU A 25 -14.08 -7.18 -4.93
N ASP A 26 -13.83 -8.09 -5.86
CA ASP A 26 -14.74 -8.33 -6.98
C ASP A 26 -15.97 -9.09 -6.50
N ASN A 27 -17.02 -8.34 -6.14
CA ASN A 27 -18.32 -8.90 -5.79
C ASN A 27 -19.09 -9.25 -7.06
N HIS A 28 -18.65 -10.28 -7.78
CA HIS A 28 -19.45 -10.85 -8.85
C HIS A 28 -20.67 -11.55 -8.24
N LYS A 29 -21.84 -10.94 -8.41
CA LYS A 29 -23.09 -11.71 -8.40
C LYS A 29 -23.03 -12.66 -9.60
N GLU A 30 -23.03 -13.96 -9.31
CA GLU A 30 -23.18 -15.01 -10.32
C GLU A 30 -24.38 -14.72 -11.21
N ASN A 31 -24.13 -14.46 -12.49
CA ASN A 31 -25.06 -14.75 -13.55
C ASN A 31 -24.27 -15.49 -14.63
N ASN A 32 -24.61 -16.76 -14.79
CA ASN A 32 -24.07 -17.67 -15.79
C ASN A 32 -24.11 -17.05 -17.17
N SER A 33 -22.96 -17.01 -17.85
CA SER A 33 -22.85 -17.19 -19.31
C SER A 33 -21.40 -17.47 -19.65
N THR A 34 -21.18 -18.73 -20.03
CA THR A 34 -19.97 -19.23 -20.65
C THR A 34 -19.73 -18.48 -21.95
N GLU A 35 -18.64 -17.71 -22.05
CA GLU A 35 -18.03 -17.47 -23.36
C GLU A 35 -16.51 -17.47 -23.28
N HIS A 36 -15.98 -18.07 -24.33
CA HIS A 36 -14.71 -18.74 -24.45
C HIS A 36 -13.91 -17.90 -25.45
N TYR A 37 -12.90 -17.14 -25.01
CA TYR A 37 -11.97 -16.53 -25.97
C TYR A 37 -10.51 -16.67 -25.57
N ARG A 38 -9.82 -17.25 -26.53
CA ARG A 38 -8.41 -17.61 -26.64
C ARG A 38 -7.63 -16.35 -27.03
N HIS A 39 -6.57 -16.04 -26.29
CA HIS A 39 -5.50 -15.18 -26.79
C HIS A 39 -4.21 -16.00 -26.88
N GLU A 40 -3.86 -16.40 -28.10
CA GLU A 40 -2.49 -16.74 -28.49
C GLU A 40 -1.74 -15.44 -28.72
N GLN A 41 -0.60 -15.27 -28.06
CA GLN A 41 0.36 -14.21 -28.34
C GLN A 41 1.47 -14.73 -29.25
N TYR A 42 1.82 -13.89 -30.22
CA TYR A 42 2.91 -14.01 -31.19
C TYR A 42 4.07 -13.13 -30.72
N GLU A 43 5.33 -13.59 -30.87
CA GLU A 43 6.59 -12.86 -31.24
C GLU A 43 7.86 -13.56 -30.68
N PRO A 44 9.11 -13.32 -31.17
CA PRO A 44 9.57 -13.41 -32.56
C PRO A 44 10.97 -14.07 -32.73
N GLU A 45 11.28 -14.39 -33.99
CA GLU A 45 12.57 -14.35 -34.72
C GLU A 45 13.84 -15.23 -34.42
N ARG A 46 14.29 -15.83 -35.56
CA ARG A 46 15.65 -16.22 -36.04
C ARG A 46 16.20 -17.64 -35.79
N VAL A 47 16.07 -18.48 -36.83
CA VAL A 47 17.12 -19.46 -37.18
C VAL A 47 17.34 -19.47 -38.69
N ASN A 48 18.59 -19.22 -39.08
CA ASN A 48 19.09 -19.41 -40.44
C ASN A 48 19.95 -20.69 -40.49
N ARG A 49 19.72 -21.46 -41.56
CA ARG A 49 20.69 -22.28 -42.33
C ARG A 49 21.01 -23.72 -41.91
N THR A 50 20.37 -24.60 -42.68
CA THR A 50 20.95 -25.65 -43.55
C THR A 50 21.85 -26.74 -42.96
N HIS A 51 21.33 -27.97 -43.06
CA HIS A 51 22.05 -29.22 -43.03
C HIS A 51 23.07 -29.37 -44.18
N SER A 52 24.32 -29.68 -43.84
CA SER A 52 25.11 -30.67 -44.59
C SER A 52 26.23 -31.27 -43.73
N ASN A 53 26.09 -32.55 -43.44
CA ASN A 53 27.12 -33.60 -43.53
C ASN A 53 28.53 -33.33 -42.97
N ARG A 54 28.89 -34.01 -41.87
CA ARG A 54 30.05 -34.93 -41.83
C ARG A 54 30.09 -35.75 -40.54
N ASN A 55 30.49 -37.00 -40.73
CA ASN A 55 30.74 -38.04 -39.75
C ASN A 55 31.69 -37.56 -38.63
N ASP A 56 31.46 -38.01 -37.40
CA ASP A 56 32.31 -39.05 -36.80
C ASP A 56 31.79 -39.48 -35.42
N SER A 57 31.64 -40.81 -35.31
CA SER A 57 31.83 -41.69 -34.15
C SER A 57 31.73 -41.12 -32.74
N TYR A 58 30.74 -41.61 -31.97
CA TYR A 58 30.95 -41.90 -30.55
C TYR A 58 30.38 -43.27 -30.18
N ASN A 59 31.25 -44.02 -29.50
CA ASN A 59 31.07 -45.37 -29.00
C ASN A 59 29.89 -45.52 -28.06
N TYR A 60 29.21 -46.66 -28.19
CA TYR A 60 28.34 -47.22 -27.18
C TYR A 60 29.15 -47.77 -26.01
N SER A 61 28.79 -47.39 -24.78
CA SER A 61 29.11 -48.10 -23.53
C SER A 61 28.02 -47.73 -22.53
N GLN A 62 26.98 -48.57 -22.44
CA GLN A 62 26.82 -49.61 -21.42
C GLN A 62 26.17 -49.08 -20.13
N ASP A 63 24.86 -49.32 -20.09
CA ASP A 63 24.00 -49.68 -18.97
C ASP A 63 24.64 -49.84 -17.58
N SER A 64 24.00 -49.30 -16.54
CA SER A 64 23.63 -50.12 -15.38
C SER A 64 22.70 -49.39 -14.42
N SER A 65 21.46 -49.85 -14.41
CA SER A 65 20.57 -49.83 -13.26
C SER A 65 21.27 -50.30 -11.97
N ARG A 66 21.09 -49.57 -10.86
CA ARG A 66 21.36 -50.09 -9.52
C ARG A 66 20.19 -49.85 -8.57
N LYS A 67 19.57 -50.98 -8.26
CA LYS A 67 18.53 -51.27 -7.27
C LYS A 67 19.07 -50.94 -5.86
N GLY A 68 18.42 -50.03 -5.14
CA GLY A 68 18.76 -49.67 -3.75
C GLY A 68 17.61 -50.00 -2.79
N SER A 69 17.96 -50.70 -1.69
CA SER A 69 17.06 -51.22 -0.63
C SER A 69 16.22 -50.11 0.06
N PRO A 70 14.95 -50.38 0.46
CA PRO A 70 14.00 -49.35 0.92
C PRO A 70 14.27 -48.79 2.33
N ILE A 71 15.28 -49.27 3.04
CA ILE A 71 15.49 -48.94 4.46
C ILE A 71 16.16 -47.55 4.65
N GLY A 72 16.83 -47.02 3.63
CA GLY A 72 17.50 -45.70 3.70
C GLY A 72 16.58 -44.48 3.47
N LYS A 73 15.39 -44.66 2.88
CA LYS A 73 14.49 -43.54 2.57
C LYS A 73 13.68 -43.07 3.78
N ILE A 74 13.35 -43.98 4.68
CA ILE A 74 12.55 -43.68 5.89
C ILE A 74 13.39 -42.88 6.89
N ALA A 75 14.68 -43.22 7.06
CA ALA A 75 15.59 -42.47 7.92
C ALA A 75 15.79 -41.01 7.43
N LEU A 76 15.85 -40.81 6.11
CA LEU A 76 15.94 -39.48 5.51
C LEU A 76 14.67 -38.65 5.74
N ILE A 77 13.49 -39.25 5.60
CA ILE A 77 12.21 -38.55 5.87
C ILE A 77 12.11 -38.18 7.35
N ILE A 78 12.45 -39.10 8.27
CA ILE A 78 12.47 -38.81 9.70
C ILE A 78 13.45 -37.66 10.00
N PHE A 79 14.64 -37.68 9.40
CA PHE A 79 15.60 -36.60 9.56
C PHE A 79 15.07 -35.25 9.06
N ILE A 80 14.41 -35.21 7.90
CA ILE A 80 13.80 -33.98 7.36
C ILE A 80 12.69 -33.47 8.28
N VAL A 81 11.81 -34.35 8.78
CA VAL A 81 10.73 -33.96 9.69
C VAL A 81 11.29 -33.42 11.01
N LEU A 82 12.37 -34.01 11.54
CA LEU A 82 13.05 -33.49 12.72
C LEU A 82 13.69 -32.12 12.47
N VAL A 83 14.33 -31.92 11.32
CA VAL A 83 14.92 -30.63 10.94
C VAL A 83 13.84 -29.56 10.77
N VAL A 84 12.74 -29.88 10.09
CA VAL A 84 11.60 -28.96 9.92
C VAL A 84 10.96 -28.64 11.27
N GLY A 85 10.80 -29.63 12.15
CA GLY A 85 10.29 -29.42 13.51
C GLY A 85 11.19 -28.49 14.33
N LEU A 86 12.51 -28.67 14.27
CA LEU A 86 13.48 -27.79 14.93
C LEU A 86 13.45 -26.36 14.37
N LEU A 87 13.31 -26.21 13.05
CA LEU A 87 13.18 -24.89 12.42
C LEU A 87 11.91 -24.18 12.85
N LEU A 88 10.76 -24.88 12.85
CA LEU A 88 9.49 -24.34 13.31
C LEU A 88 9.52 -23.98 14.80
N TYR A 89 10.15 -24.81 15.63
CA TYR A 89 10.33 -24.53 17.06
C TYR A 89 11.24 -23.32 17.29
N GLY A 90 12.33 -23.19 16.52
CA GLY A 90 13.22 -22.03 16.57
C GLY A 90 12.52 -20.73 16.17
N LEU A 91 11.70 -20.75 15.11
CA LEU A 91 10.89 -19.61 14.69
C LEU A 91 9.84 -19.24 15.74
N TYR A 92 9.17 -20.22 16.35
CA TYR A 92 8.21 -20.00 17.43
C TYR A 92 8.87 -19.36 18.66
N TYR A 93 10.03 -19.87 19.07
CA TYR A 93 10.78 -19.31 20.21
C TYR A 93 11.27 -17.89 19.92
N ALA A 94 11.80 -17.62 18.72
CA ALA A 94 12.22 -16.28 18.31
C ALA A 94 11.05 -15.29 18.27
N TYR A 95 9.88 -15.72 17.78
CA TYR A 95 8.65 -14.92 17.82
C TYR A 95 8.26 -14.54 19.25
N ASN A 96 8.27 -15.50 20.18
CA ASN A 96 7.97 -15.21 21.58
C ASN A 96 9.03 -14.34 22.27
N GLN A 97 10.33 -14.50 21.94
CA GLN A 97 11.41 -13.70 22.50
C GLN A 97 11.39 -12.24 21.99
N PHE A 98 10.86 -11.99 20.79
CA PHE A 98 10.79 -10.64 20.21
C PHE A 98 9.47 -9.92 20.49
N ILE A 99 8.40 -10.65 20.85
CA ILE A 99 7.09 -10.05 21.18
C ILE A 99 6.86 -9.93 22.70
N GLY A 100 7.65 -10.62 23.52
CA GLY A 100 7.67 -10.43 24.98
C GLY A 100 8.90 -9.65 25.43
N ASN A 101 8.79 -8.31 25.42
CA ASN A 101 9.52 -7.30 26.23
C ASN A 101 9.79 -6.05 25.38
N ASN A 102 8.88 -5.07 25.44
CA ASN A 102 9.25 -3.67 25.24
C ASN A 102 9.04 -2.95 26.58
N ASP A 103 9.92 -3.28 27.52
CA ASP A 103 10.28 -2.36 28.59
C ASP A 103 11.81 -2.30 28.69
N ASN A 104 12.28 -1.06 28.54
CA ASN A 104 13.56 -0.48 28.94
C ASN A 104 14.83 -0.68 28.08
N GLN A 105 15.24 0.45 27.51
CA GLN A 105 16.61 1.00 27.47
C GLN A 105 17.76 0.08 27.01
N THR A 106 18.34 0.46 25.86
CA THR A 106 19.80 0.47 25.68
C THR A 106 20.22 1.70 24.88
N ASN A 107 21.17 2.44 25.45
CA ASN A 107 21.73 3.70 24.95
C ASN A 107 22.86 3.50 23.93
N THR A 108 23.16 4.61 23.22
CA THR A 108 24.41 5.02 22.51
C THR A 108 24.33 4.86 20.99
N THR A 109 24.30 5.92 20.17
CA THR A 109 25.21 7.10 20.16
C THR A 109 24.47 8.44 20.12
N GLN A 110 24.97 9.36 20.93
CA GLN A 110 24.53 10.74 21.16
C GLN A 110 24.91 11.67 20.01
N GLN A 111 24.04 12.64 19.70
CA GLN A 111 24.40 14.06 19.76
C GLN A 111 23.18 14.88 20.17
N GLU A 112 23.34 15.56 21.31
CA GLU A 112 22.38 16.35 22.08
C GLU A 112 21.96 17.63 21.33
N THR A 113 20.75 18.14 21.53
CA THR A 113 20.56 19.22 22.51
C THR A 113 19.31 19.05 23.38
N ASN A 114 19.53 19.11 24.70
CA ASN A 114 18.52 19.07 25.75
C ASN A 114 17.76 20.40 25.86
N THR A 115 16.44 20.32 26.08
CA THR A 115 15.79 21.16 27.11
C THR A 115 14.76 20.33 27.86
N THR A 116 15.06 20.06 29.12
CA THR A 116 14.16 19.50 30.13
C THR A 116 13.14 20.55 30.56
N HIS A 117 11.85 20.21 30.53
CA HIS A 117 10.90 20.63 31.56
C HIS A 117 9.92 19.49 31.84
N GLN A 118 9.99 18.95 33.05
CA GLN A 118 8.91 18.18 33.66
C GLN A 118 7.98 19.14 34.40
N GLU A 119 6.74 18.67 34.56
CA GLU A 119 5.61 19.16 35.37
C GLU A 119 4.59 20.07 34.68
N GLY A 120 3.37 19.54 34.66
CA GLY A 120 2.14 20.24 34.35
C GLY A 120 1.17 19.33 33.63
N ASP A 121 0.33 18.62 34.39
CA ASP A 121 -0.90 18.00 33.90
C ASP A 121 -1.64 19.01 33.02
N ASN A 122 -1.54 18.83 31.71
CA ASN A 122 -2.41 19.42 30.73
C ASN A 122 -2.59 18.35 29.68
N GLN A 123 -3.78 17.74 29.72
CA GLN A 123 -4.29 16.85 28.71
C GLN A 123 -4.43 17.67 27.41
N SER A 124 -3.31 17.87 26.69
CA SER A 124 -3.33 18.37 25.33
C SER A 124 -4.07 17.29 24.54
N ASN A 125 -5.19 17.68 23.93
CA ASN A 125 -5.81 16.88 22.88
C ASN A 125 -4.87 16.92 21.68
N GLU A 126 -3.73 16.25 21.75
CA GLU A 126 -2.83 16.09 20.62
C GLU A 126 -3.55 15.21 19.60
N SER A 127 -3.67 15.69 18.37
CA SER A 127 -4.05 14.85 17.24
C SER A 127 -2.95 13.83 17.01
N HIS A 128 -3.30 12.56 16.97
CA HIS A 128 -2.40 11.44 16.69
C HIS A 128 -2.61 10.96 15.25
N GLY A 129 -2.99 11.89 14.36
CA GLY A 129 -3.27 11.60 12.96
C GLY A 129 -2.07 11.03 12.21
N PRO A 130 -2.31 10.39 11.05
CA PRO A 130 -1.26 9.76 10.25
C PRO A 130 -0.20 10.77 9.82
N ARG A 131 1.06 10.31 9.78
CA ARG A 131 2.15 10.99 9.09
C ARG A 131 2.37 10.36 7.73
N ILE A 132 2.34 11.16 6.67
CA ILE A 132 2.35 10.69 5.28
C ILE A 132 3.56 11.28 4.58
N ASP A 133 4.50 10.40 4.25
CA ASP A 133 5.55 10.71 3.29
C ASP A 133 4.98 10.63 1.88
N VAL A 134 4.67 11.81 1.32
CA VAL A 134 4.10 11.96 -0.02
C VAL A 134 5.07 11.62 -1.14
N PHE A 135 6.34 11.32 -0.84
CA PHE A 135 7.32 10.84 -1.83
C PHE A 135 7.60 9.34 -1.70
N SER A 136 6.94 8.67 -0.75
CA SER A 136 7.11 7.24 -0.56
C SER A 136 6.48 6.42 -1.69
N ASP A 137 7.11 5.30 -2.02
CA ASP A 137 6.59 4.25 -2.89
C ASP A 137 5.15 3.82 -2.53
N ASN A 138 4.85 3.80 -1.24
CA ASN A 138 3.54 3.42 -0.75
C ASN A 138 2.48 4.48 -1.09
N PHE A 139 2.81 5.75 -0.90
CA PHE A 139 1.93 6.85 -1.25
C PHE A 139 1.68 6.91 -2.77
N ASP A 140 2.76 6.81 -3.56
CA ASP A 140 2.67 6.75 -5.02
C ASP A 140 1.71 5.64 -5.49
N LYS A 141 1.91 4.41 -5.02
CA LYS A 141 1.11 3.26 -5.44
C LYS A 141 -0.33 3.31 -4.92
N GLN A 142 -0.53 3.70 -3.67
CA GLN A 142 -1.83 3.58 -3.00
C GLN A 142 -2.70 4.84 -3.11
N TYR A 143 -2.14 6.00 -3.46
CA TYR A 143 -2.90 7.25 -3.53
C TYR A 143 -2.79 7.95 -4.88
N ILE A 144 -1.56 8.18 -5.38
CA ILE A 144 -1.34 8.88 -6.66
C ILE A 144 -1.76 8.02 -7.85
N LYS A 145 -1.48 6.71 -7.80
CA LYS A 145 -1.76 5.75 -8.89
C LYS A 145 -2.94 4.81 -8.59
N SER A 146 -3.81 5.18 -7.64
CA SER A 146 -4.99 4.40 -7.26
C SER A 146 -6.21 5.28 -7.02
N PRO A 147 -7.44 4.79 -7.28
CA PRO A 147 -8.67 5.53 -7.03
C PRO A 147 -8.94 5.64 -5.52
N SER A 148 -8.47 6.73 -4.91
CA SER A 148 -8.62 7.04 -3.47
C SER A 148 -9.64 8.13 -3.19
N LYS A 149 -10.54 8.39 -4.14
CA LYS A 149 -11.59 9.42 -4.08
C LYS A 149 -12.56 9.31 -2.91
N ASP A 150 -12.76 8.10 -2.39
CA ASP A 150 -13.67 7.86 -1.26
C ASP A 150 -12.97 7.94 0.11
N GLY A 151 -11.65 8.10 0.15
CA GLY A 151 -10.91 8.22 1.40
C GLY A 151 -9.48 7.67 1.37
N TYR A 152 -8.71 8.02 2.40
CA TYR A 152 -7.33 7.58 2.57
C TYR A 152 -6.93 7.55 4.04
N ALA A 153 -5.87 6.81 4.36
CA ALA A 153 -5.36 6.64 5.72
C ALA A 153 -6.47 6.29 6.74
N GLY A 154 -7.45 5.49 6.31
CA GLY A 154 -8.52 4.98 7.17
C GLY A 154 -9.54 6.02 7.65
N VAL A 155 -9.66 7.16 6.96
CA VAL A 155 -10.85 8.03 6.96
C VAL A 155 -11.52 7.90 5.61
N TYR A 156 -12.85 7.73 5.61
CA TYR A 156 -13.62 7.50 4.40
C TYR A 156 -14.90 8.33 4.41
N LYS A 157 -15.40 8.60 3.21
CA LYS A 157 -16.70 9.23 2.98
C LYS A 157 -17.79 8.50 3.78
N GLY A 158 -18.65 9.27 4.47
CA GLY A 158 -19.73 8.80 5.33
C GLY A 158 -19.31 8.44 6.77
N MET A 159 -18.03 8.53 7.14
CA MET A 159 -17.64 8.45 8.55
C MET A 159 -18.12 9.69 9.30
N THR A 160 -18.57 9.56 10.54
CA THR A 160 -18.91 10.73 11.36
C THR A 160 -17.64 11.39 11.90
N LYS A 161 -17.67 12.69 12.16
CA LYS A 161 -16.59 13.44 12.80
C LYS A 161 -16.18 12.81 14.12
N SER A 162 -17.14 12.38 14.93
CA SER A 162 -16.86 11.65 16.17
C SER A 162 -16.04 10.38 15.91
N ALA A 163 -16.35 9.60 14.87
CA ALA A 163 -15.58 8.40 14.55
C ALA A 163 -14.14 8.70 14.08
N VAL A 164 -13.93 9.84 13.42
CA VAL A 164 -12.58 10.33 13.07
C VAL A 164 -11.84 10.79 14.33
N GLU A 165 -12.51 11.55 15.21
CA GLU A 165 -11.93 12.05 16.46
C GLU A 165 -11.65 10.94 17.47
N ASP A 166 -12.47 9.88 17.52
CA ASP A 166 -12.22 8.68 18.33
C ASP A 166 -10.94 7.97 17.87
N LYS A 167 -10.63 8.06 16.57
CA LYS A 167 -9.49 7.40 15.96
C LYS A 167 -8.20 8.21 16.09
N TYR A 168 -8.27 9.51 15.86
CA TYR A 168 -7.09 10.38 15.74
C TYR A 168 -7.01 11.49 16.78
N GLY A 169 -7.95 11.56 17.71
CA GLY A 169 -8.11 12.73 18.58
C GLY A 169 -8.76 13.89 17.84
N LYS A 170 -8.91 15.01 18.56
CA LYS A 170 -9.49 16.23 17.99
C LYS A 170 -8.62 16.77 16.86
N SER A 171 -9.25 17.50 15.94
CA SER A 171 -8.55 18.17 14.86
C SER A 171 -7.42 19.09 15.38
N ASP A 172 -6.26 19.03 14.71
CA ASP A 172 -5.07 19.84 15.04
C ASP A 172 -4.91 21.11 14.19
N GLY A 173 -5.88 21.41 13.34
CA GLY A 173 -5.85 22.59 12.49
C GLY A 173 -6.88 22.53 11.38
N SER A 174 -6.83 23.49 10.48
CA SER A 174 -7.66 23.48 9.29
C SER A 174 -6.94 24.09 8.11
N ILE A 175 -7.38 23.69 6.92
CA ILE A 175 -6.99 24.30 5.66
C ILE A 175 -8.25 24.72 4.91
N PHE A 176 -8.14 25.81 4.14
CA PHE A 176 -9.24 26.38 3.39
C PHE A 176 -8.83 26.55 1.92
N PHE A 177 -9.61 25.95 1.03
CA PHE A 177 -9.50 26.02 -0.42
C PHE A 177 -10.84 25.62 -1.05
N ASP A 178 -11.10 26.01 -2.30
CA ASP A 178 -12.35 25.75 -3.03
C ASP A 178 -13.64 26.20 -2.31
N GLY A 179 -13.54 27.17 -1.39
CA GLY A 179 -14.68 27.64 -0.58
C GLY A 179 -15.00 26.78 0.64
N ASP A 180 -14.26 25.70 0.86
CA ASP A 180 -14.51 24.71 1.91
C ASP A 180 -13.43 24.72 3.00
N THR A 181 -13.83 24.41 4.23
CA THR A 181 -12.90 24.24 5.37
C THR A 181 -12.71 22.75 5.64
N TYR A 182 -11.47 22.28 5.49
CA TYR A 182 -11.06 20.92 5.83
C TYR A 182 -10.37 20.93 7.19
N TYR A 183 -10.75 20.01 8.07
CA TYR A 183 -10.19 19.87 9.41
C TYR A 183 -9.07 18.83 9.39
N LYS A 184 -7.89 19.22 9.87
CA LYS A 184 -6.68 18.39 9.84
C LYS A 184 -6.67 17.38 10.99
N TYR A 185 -6.13 16.21 10.69
CA TYR A 185 -5.78 15.15 11.61
C TYR A 185 -4.41 14.60 11.18
N GLY A 186 -3.32 15.24 11.61
CA GLY A 186 -1.98 14.96 11.11
C GLY A 186 -1.83 15.44 9.66
N ASP A 187 -1.42 14.52 8.77
CA ASP A 187 -1.17 14.82 7.36
C ASP A 187 -2.37 14.45 6.44
N ILE A 188 -3.56 14.26 7.02
CA ILE A 188 -4.82 14.24 6.28
C ILE A 188 -5.75 15.35 6.75
N ALA A 189 -6.70 15.74 5.91
CA ALA A 189 -7.77 16.65 6.30
C ALA A 189 -9.12 16.16 5.76
N ALA A 190 -10.17 16.31 6.56
CA ALA A 190 -11.53 15.88 6.22
C ALA A 190 -12.47 17.07 6.11
N LEU A 191 -13.30 17.06 5.06
CA LEU A 191 -14.46 17.94 4.92
C LEU A 191 -15.68 17.25 5.50
N TYR A 192 -16.47 17.97 6.27
CA TYR A 192 -17.71 17.48 6.87
C TYR A 192 -18.92 18.22 6.30
N ASP A 193 -20.04 17.51 6.18
CA ASP A 193 -21.33 18.12 5.90
C ASP A 193 -22.00 18.66 7.19
N ASN A 194 -23.24 19.13 7.06
CA ASN A 194 -24.02 19.65 8.19
C ASN A 194 -24.44 18.59 9.21
N ASN A 195 -24.30 17.31 8.90
CA ASN A 195 -24.57 16.18 9.79
C ASN A 195 -23.29 15.64 10.45
N ASP A 196 -22.18 16.37 10.33
CA ASP A 196 -20.85 15.93 10.75
C ASP A 196 -20.38 14.64 10.05
N GLU A 197 -20.83 14.37 8.82
CA GLU A 197 -20.36 13.23 8.02
C GLU A 197 -19.27 13.66 7.03
N VAL A 198 -18.22 12.85 6.92
CA VAL A 198 -17.12 13.06 5.97
C VAL A 198 -17.65 13.02 4.55
N THR A 199 -17.43 14.09 3.79
CA THR A 199 -17.79 14.16 2.36
C THR A 199 -16.58 14.02 1.44
N SER A 200 -15.40 14.41 1.93
CA SER A 200 -14.14 14.39 1.19
C SER A 200 -12.96 14.24 2.17
N VAL A 201 -11.90 13.55 1.73
CA VAL A 201 -10.64 13.39 2.46
C VAL A 201 -9.49 13.73 1.53
N VAL A 202 -8.59 14.58 2.01
CA VAL A 202 -7.41 15.03 1.27
C VAL A 202 -6.15 14.74 2.08
N VAL A 203 -5.02 14.61 1.38
CA VAL A 203 -3.71 14.51 2.01
C VAL A 203 -3.16 15.93 2.13
N ALA A 204 -2.82 16.35 3.35
CA ALA A 204 -2.41 17.71 3.68
C ALA A 204 -1.01 17.67 4.34
N PRO A 205 0.05 17.41 3.55
CA PRO A 205 1.39 17.26 4.07
C PRO A 205 1.90 18.59 4.65
N ASN A 206 2.92 18.53 5.50
CA ASN A 206 3.63 19.72 5.96
C ASN A 206 4.96 19.83 5.20
N HIS A 207 5.32 21.06 4.81
CA HIS A 207 6.64 21.38 4.24
C HIS A 207 6.99 20.67 2.93
N VAL A 208 6.02 20.52 2.04
CA VAL A 208 6.25 20.01 0.68
C VAL A 208 6.19 21.18 -0.29
N SER A 209 7.31 21.50 -0.94
CA SER A 209 7.33 22.55 -1.96
C SER A 209 6.70 22.06 -3.26
N GLU A 210 6.14 22.97 -4.06
CA GLU A 210 5.66 22.67 -5.40
C GLU A 210 6.78 22.04 -6.26
N GLN A 211 8.00 22.59 -6.17
CA GLN A 211 9.13 22.13 -6.97
C GLN A 211 9.56 20.71 -6.59
N ASP A 212 9.61 20.38 -5.29
CA ASP A 212 9.96 19.02 -4.84
C ASP A 212 8.90 18.03 -5.31
N PHE A 213 7.63 18.43 -5.28
CA PHE A 213 6.54 17.61 -5.80
C PHE A 213 6.69 17.33 -7.30
N ILE A 214 6.94 18.36 -8.11
CA ILE A 214 7.16 18.23 -9.56
C ILE A 214 8.43 17.41 -9.86
N ASN A 215 9.49 17.55 -9.05
CA ASN A 215 10.72 16.78 -9.26
C ASN A 215 10.50 15.25 -9.10
N VAL A 216 9.57 14.85 -8.23
CA VAL A 216 9.23 13.43 -7.98
C VAL A 216 8.16 12.94 -8.96
N TYR A 217 7.13 13.73 -9.21
CA TYR A 217 5.94 13.32 -9.98
C TYR A 217 5.93 13.79 -11.44
N ASN A 218 6.96 14.54 -11.86
CA ASN A 218 7.07 15.23 -13.15
C ASN A 218 6.09 16.39 -13.30
N GLU A 219 6.18 17.08 -14.45
CA GLU A 219 5.25 18.15 -14.81
C GLU A 219 3.81 17.62 -14.86
N PRO A 220 2.83 18.41 -14.38
CA PRO A 220 1.43 18.03 -14.49
C PRO A 220 0.95 18.06 -15.94
N ASP A 221 -0.14 17.35 -16.19
CA ASP A 221 -0.80 17.32 -17.50
C ASP A 221 -1.48 18.66 -17.80
N ASP A 222 -1.99 19.34 -16.77
CA ASP A 222 -2.57 20.68 -16.88
C ASP A 222 -2.37 21.50 -15.60
N ARG A 223 -2.63 22.81 -15.69
CA ARG A 223 -2.61 23.75 -14.57
C ARG A 223 -3.85 24.63 -14.58
N GLU A 224 -4.59 24.62 -13.47
CA GLU A 224 -5.78 25.45 -13.28
C GLU A 224 -5.65 26.24 -11.97
N ASP A 225 -5.77 27.57 -12.04
CA ASP A 225 -5.64 28.48 -10.90
C ASP A 225 -4.35 28.28 -10.06
N GLY A 226 -3.28 27.81 -10.71
CA GLY A 226 -2.00 27.51 -10.08
C GLY A 226 -1.91 26.11 -9.44
N ASN A 227 -3.00 25.33 -9.43
CA ASN A 227 -3.01 23.94 -8.99
C ASN A 227 -2.47 23.02 -10.09
N LEU A 228 -1.87 21.90 -9.68
CA LEU A 228 -1.30 20.91 -10.59
C LEU A 228 -2.33 19.81 -10.85
N ILE A 229 -2.62 19.50 -12.11
CA ILE A 229 -3.56 18.46 -12.51
C ILE A 229 -2.79 17.30 -13.12
N TYR A 230 -2.84 16.15 -12.47
CA TYR A 230 -2.28 14.88 -12.95
C TYR A 230 -3.43 13.99 -13.42
N ASP A 231 -3.53 13.83 -14.74
CA ASP A 231 -4.64 13.22 -15.44
C ASP A 231 -4.25 12.55 -16.78
N ALA A 232 -3.00 12.07 -16.87
CA ALA A 232 -2.43 11.47 -18.08
C ALA A 232 -3.20 10.23 -18.56
N TYR A 233 -3.86 9.50 -17.67
CA TYR A 233 -4.46 8.18 -17.95
C TYR A 233 -5.98 8.24 -17.98
N LYS A 234 -6.55 8.77 -19.06
CA LYS A 234 -8.00 8.94 -19.24
C LYS A 234 -8.87 7.67 -19.14
N ASP A 235 -8.25 6.49 -19.20
CA ASP A 235 -8.94 5.19 -19.04
C ASP A 235 -9.12 4.79 -17.56
N ASN A 236 -8.46 5.48 -16.62
CA ASN A 236 -8.74 5.28 -15.19
C ASN A 236 -10.03 6.02 -14.80
N ASP A 237 -10.49 5.83 -13.57
CA ASP A 237 -11.71 6.45 -13.04
C ASP A 237 -11.43 7.58 -12.06
N PHE A 238 -10.23 8.18 -12.11
CA PHE A 238 -9.79 9.21 -11.18
C PHE A 238 -8.67 10.12 -11.71
N SER A 239 -8.73 11.39 -11.28
CA SER A 239 -7.65 12.37 -11.48
C SER A 239 -7.06 12.80 -10.13
N VAL A 240 -5.82 13.30 -10.14
CA VAL A 240 -5.17 13.84 -8.94
C VAL A 240 -4.95 15.34 -9.12
N ILE A 241 -5.46 16.13 -8.18
CA ILE A 241 -5.26 17.58 -8.14
C ILE A 241 -4.40 17.93 -6.92
N VAL A 242 -3.32 18.65 -7.15
CA VAL A 242 -2.43 19.18 -6.11
C VAL A 242 -2.72 20.66 -5.94
N ILE A 243 -3.27 21.01 -4.78
CA ILE A 243 -3.61 22.38 -4.42
C ILE A 243 -2.34 23.09 -3.95
N ILE A 244 -1.97 24.17 -4.65
CA ILE A 244 -0.76 24.94 -4.35
C ILE A 244 -1.14 26.24 -3.65
N LYS A 245 -0.43 26.56 -2.57
CA LYS A 245 -0.57 27.84 -1.88
C LYS A 245 0.80 28.34 -1.46
N ASN A 246 1.14 29.56 -1.87
CA ASN A 246 2.42 30.20 -1.56
C ASN A 246 3.66 29.36 -1.98
N GLY A 247 3.55 28.60 -3.08
CA GLY A 247 4.63 27.73 -3.57
C GLY A 247 4.79 26.41 -2.81
N GLU A 248 3.85 26.07 -1.92
CA GLU A 248 3.82 24.81 -1.18
C GLU A 248 2.56 24.01 -1.51
N VAL A 249 2.65 22.68 -1.39
CA VAL A 249 1.51 21.76 -1.50
C VAL A 249 0.66 21.90 -0.25
N LEU A 250 -0.52 22.50 -0.41
CA LEU A 250 -1.51 22.64 0.65
C LEU A 250 -2.31 21.36 0.85
N ALA A 251 -2.72 20.74 -0.27
CA ALA A 251 -3.52 19.52 -0.28
C ALA A 251 -3.30 18.73 -1.57
N ILE A 252 -3.47 17.42 -1.50
CA ILE A 252 -3.52 16.51 -2.65
C ILE A 252 -4.88 15.83 -2.61
N LYS A 253 -5.63 15.93 -3.70
CA LYS A 253 -7.00 15.44 -3.85
C LYS A 253 -7.02 14.34 -4.90
N ASN A 254 -7.69 13.24 -4.60
CA ASN A 254 -8.09 12.25 -5.59
C ASN A 254 -9.57 12.47 -5.89
N ILE A 255 -9.92 12.72 -7.15
CA ILE A 255 -11.29 13.06 -7.58
C ILE A 255 -11.74 12.09 -8.67
N ASP A 256 -13.03 12.13 -9.02
CA ASP A 256 -13.50 11.46 -10.24
C ASP A 256 -12.75 11.97 -11.47
N GLN A 257 -12.58 11.08 -12.46
CA GLN A 257 -11.92 11.37 -13.72
C GLN A 257 -12.45 12.65 -14.35
N LEU A 258 -11.56 13.60 -14.65
CA LEU A 258 -11.90 14.81 -15.37
C LEU A 258 -12.31 14.49 -16.81
N PRO A 259 -13.29 15.23 -17.37
CA PRO A 259 -13.84 14.99 -18.70
C PRO A 259 -12.84 15.21 -19.85
#